data_AF-A0A949GG26-F1
#
_entry.id   AF-A0A949GG26-F1
#
_cell.length_a   1.000
_cell.length_b   1.000
_cell.length_c   1.000
_cell.angle_alpha   90.00
_cell.angle_beta   90.00
_cell.angle_gamma   90.00
#
_symmetry.space_group_name_H-M   'P 1'
#
loop_
_entity.id
_entity.type
_entity.pdbx_description
1 polymer ?
#
loop_
_entity_poly.entity_id
_entity_poly.type
_entity_poly.pdbx_seq_one_letter_code
_entity_poly.pdbx_strand_id
1 'polypeptide(L)'
;DAPSGTAARTAELMTQARKDSSMKAMPDATKGSLNGARGSKVGDIPIHSIRAQGLVAHQEVLFGGVGETLTIRHDSLDRAGFMPGVLLGIRSVVKNPGLTHGLDKFM
;
A
#
# COMPACT_ATOMS: atom_id res chain seq x y z
N ASP A 1 -12.79 -2.71 -8.99
CA ASP A 1 -12.81 -1.77 -7.84
C ASP A 1 -11.73 -0.70 -8.02
N ALA A 2 -11.88 0.46 -7.37
CA ALA A 2 -10.87 1.52 -7.31
C ALA A 2 -11.06 2.33 -6.01
N PRO A 3 -10.02 2.53 -5.17
CA PRO A 3 -8.69 1.92 -5.25
C PRO A 3 -8.73 0.39 -5.09
N SER A 4 -7.61 -0.29 -5.35
CA SER A 4 -7.52 -1.74 -5.08
C SER A 4 -7.55 -2.00 -3.57
N GLY A 5 -7.99 -3.19 -3.16
CA GLY A 5 -7.93 -3.62 -1.76
C GLY A 5 -6.52 -3.51 -1.14
N THR A 6 -5.47 -3.85 -1.90
CA THR A 6 -4.08 -3.69 -1.44
C THR A 6 -3.73 -2.23 -1.16
N ALA A 7 -4.10 -1.31 -2.06
CA ALA A 7 -3.82 0.12 -1.88
C ALA A 7 -4.59 0.71 -0.68
N ALA A 8 -5.86 0.31 -0.51
CA ALA A 8 -6.65 0.69 0.66
C ALA A 8 -6.00 0.18 1.96
N ARG A 9 -5.59 -1.09 2.00
CA ARG A 9 -4.91 -1.68 3.15
C ARG A 9 -3.58 -1.00 3.47
N THR A 10 -2.78 -0.69 2.45
CA THR A 10 -1.54 0.07 2.62
C THR A 10 -1.81 1.45 3.24
N ALA A 11 -2.81 2.17 2.75
CA ALA A 11 -3.18 3.48 3.28
C ALA A 11 -3.71 3.42 4.73
N GLU A 12 -4.45 2.38 5.09
CA GLU A 12 -4.90 2.14 6.47
C GLU A 12 -3.71 1.94 7.42
N LEU A 13 -2.76 1.06 7.05
CA LEU A 13 -1.57 0.80 7.85
C LEU A 13 -0.70 2.05 8.01
N MET A 14 -0.50 2.82 6.93
CA MET A 14 0.20 4.10 6.97
C MET A 14 -0.53 5.12 7.85
N THR A 15 -1.86 5.19 7.77
CA THR A 15 -2.67 6.06 8.63
C THR A 15 -2.48 5.70 10.09
N GLN A 16 -2.50 4.42 10.44
CA GLN A 16 -2.29 3.96 11.80
C GLN A 16 -0.88 4.31 12.30
N ALA A 17 0.17 4.01 11.53
CA ALA A 17 1.55 4.34 11.89
C ALA A 17 1.77 5.85 12.12
N ARG A 18 1.12 6.70 11.30
CA ARG A 18 1.16 8.16 11.47
C ARG A 18 0.48 8.61 12.76
N LYS A 19 -0.67 8.01 13.11
CA LYS A 19 -1.39 8.26 14.36
C LYS A 19 -0.58 7.85 15.58
N ASP A 20 -0.01 6.65 15.55
CA ASP A 20 0.85 6.13 16.62
C ASP A 20 2.07 7.03 16.85
N SER A 21 2.60 7.62 15.77
CA SER A 21 3.71 8.57 15.79
C SER A 21 3.29 10.03 16.03
N SER A 22 2.01 10.29 16.34
CA SER A 22 1.46 11.65 16.57
C SER A 22 1.79 12.66 15.46
N MET A 23 1.82 12.20 14.20
CA MET A 23 2.16 13.06 13.06
C MET A 23 1.00 14.01 12.74
N LYS A 24 1.34 15.27 12.48
CA LYS A 24 0.39 16.25 11.91
C LYS A 24 0.00 15.86 10.50
N ALA A 25 -1.13 16.39 10.02
CA ALA A 25 -1.58 16.23 8.63
C ALA A 25 -0.46 16.59 7.64
N MET A 26 -0.43 15.87 6.50
CA MET A 26 0.56 16.15 5.46
C MET A 26 0.36 17.56 4.91
N PRO A 27 1.44 18.31 4.62
CA PRO A 27 1.33 19.64 4.08
C PRO A 27 0.71 19.59 2.68
N ASP A 28 -0.34 20.38 2.47
CA ASP A 28 -0.97 20.59 1.16
C ASP A 28 -1.45 22.04 1.08
N ALA A 29 -0.81 22.84 0.23
CA ALA A 29 -1.12 24.26 0.06
C ALA A 29 -2.11 24.52 -1.11
N THR A 30 -2.75 23.46 -1.64
CA THR A 30 -3.67 23.56 -2.77
C THR A 30 -4.89 24.42 -2.40
N LYS A 31 -5.03 25.60 -3.04
CA LYS A 31 -6.14 26.54 -2.82
C LYS A 31 -7.36 26.30 -3.71
N GLY A 32 -7.17 25.59 -4.82
CA GLY A 32 -8.22 25.21 -5.77
C GLY A 32 -7.82 23.92 -6.45
N SER A 33 -8.73 22.95 -6.49
CA SER A 33 -8.49 21.64 -7.10
C SER A 33 -9.66 21.29 -7.99
N LEU A 34 -9.37 20.74 -9.17
CA LEU A 34 -10.39 20.03 -9.95
C LEU A 34 -10.83 18.78 -9.18
N ASN A 35 -12.08 18.37 -9.38
CA ASN A 35 -12.58 17.15 -8.78
C ASN A 35 -11.73 15.94 -9.22
N GLY A 36 -11.29 15.12 -8.26
CA GLY A 36 -10.43 13.96 -8.50
C GLY A 36 -8.93 14.22 -8.62
N ALA A 37 -8.48 15.48 -8.73
CA ALA A 37 -7.07 15.80 -9.00
C ALA A 37 -6.10 15.44 -7.85
N ARG A 38 -6.60 15.29 -6.62
CA ARG A 38 -5.81 14.87 -5.43
C ARG A 38 -6.01 13.39 -5.09
N GLY A 39 -6.69 12.64 -5.96
CA GLY A 39 -7.04 11.25 -5.72
C GLY A 39 -8.15 11.08 -4.68
N SER A 40 -8.50 9.82 -4.42
CA SER A 40 -9.36 9.43 -3.30
C SER A 40 -8.56 9.45 -1.99
N LYS A 41 -9.24 9.52 -0.84
CA LYS A 41 -8.58 9.47 0.46
C LYS A 41 -9.02 8.23 1.24
N VAL A 42 -8.08 7.45 1.76
CA VAL A 42 -8.33 6.36 2.71
C VAL A 42 -7.56 6.69 3.99
N GLY A 43 -8.28 6.89 5.08
CA GLY A 43 -7.71 7.46 6.29
C GLY A 43 -7.11 8.85 6.01
N ASP A 44 -5.81 9.00 6.23
CA ASP A 44 -5.07 10.24 5.98
C ASP A 44 -4.31 10.27 4.66
N ILE A 45 -4.33 9.19 3.87
CA ILE A 45 -3.46 9.00 2.71
C ILE A 45 -4.24 9.22 1.39
N PRO A 46 -3.77 10.13 0.52
CA PRO A 46 -4.24 10.24 -0.86
C PRO A 46 -3.84 9.01 -1.69
N ILE A 47 -4.76 8.50 -2.49
CA ILE A 47 -4.56 7.35 -3.38
C ILE A 47 -5.04 7.71 -4.79
N HIS A 48 -4.18 7.47 -5.77
CA HIS A 48 -4.49 7.59 -7.19
C HIS A 48 -4.61 6.20 -7.81
N SER A 49 -5.62 5.99 -8.65
CA SER A 49 -5.88 4.71 -9.30
C SER A 49 -5.77 4.86 -10.80
N ILE A 50 -4.85 4.11 -11.41
CA ILE A 50 -4.66 4.09 -12.86
C ILE A 50 -5.28 2.81 -13.43
N ARG A 51 -6.03 2.93 -14.51
CA ARG A 51 -6.55 1.82 -15.30
C ARG A 51 -6.05 2.01 -16.73
N ALA A 52 -5.17 1.12 -17.17
CA ALA A 52 -4.57 1.20 -18.49
C ALA A 52 -4.38 -0.21 -19.06
N GLN A 53 -4.64 -0.34 -20.36
CA GLN A 53 -4.38 -1.58 -21.09
C GLN A 53 -2.88 -1.92 -21.04
N GLY A 54 -2.55 -3.19 -20.84
CA GLY A 54 -1.17 -3.68 -20.73
C GLY A 54 -0.61 -3.72 -19.31
N LEU A 55 -1.30 -3.12 -18.33
CA LEU A 55 -0.95 -3.26 -16.91
C LEU A 55 -1.67 -4.46 -16.28
N VAL A 56 -1.01 -5.14 -15.35
CA VAL A 56 -1.57 -6.26 -14.58
C VAL A 56 -1.89 -5.82 -13.16
N ALA A 57 -0.89 -5.72 -12.28
CA ALA A 57 -1.06 -5.13 -10.95
C ALA A 57 0.22 -4.44 -10.49
N HIS A 58 0.11 -3.16 -10.17
CA HIS A 58 1.24 -2.31 -9.80
C HIS A 58 0.81 -1.43 -8.64
N GLN A 59 1.70 -1.23 -7.67
CA GLN A 59 1.51 -0.29 -6.58
C GLN A 59 2.82 0.44 -6.31
N GLU A 60 2.72 1.74 -6.12
CA GLU A 60 3.83 2.61 -5.77
C GLU A 60 3.44 3.44 -4.56
N VAL A 61 4.31 3.50 -3.56
CA VAL A 61 4.16 4.33 -2.36
C VAL A 61 5.29 5.34 -2.37
N LEU A 62 4.91 6.61 -2.37
CA LEU A 62 5.84 7.74 -2.44
C LEU A 62 5.87 8.44 -1.07
N PHE A 63 7.06 8.52 -0.48
CA PHE A 63 7.34 9.28 0.73
C PHE A 63 8.22 10.48 0.40
N GLY A 64 7.92 11.64 0.99
CA GLY A 64 8.71 12.87 0.83
C GLY A 64 9.27 13.36 2.16
N GLY A 65 10.54 13.71 2.16
CA GLY A 65 11.27 14.37 3.25
C GLY A 65 11.94 15.66 2.76
N VAL A 66 12.62 16.37 3.66
CA VAL A 66 13.35 17.59 3.26
C VAL A 66 14.56 17.20 2.41
N GLY A 67 14.53 17.54 1.12
CA GLY A 67 15.63 17.26 0.19
C GLY A 67 15.70 15.80 -0.29
N GLU A 68 14.73 14.95 0.05
CA GLU A 68 14.76 13.53 -0.31
C GLU A 68 13.37 12.93 -0.52
N THR A 69 13.34 11.79 -1.22
CA THR A 69 12.15 10.97 -1.43
C THR A 69 12.50 9.49 -1.32
N LEU A 70 11.60 8.70 -0.76
CA LEU A 70 11.67 7.24 -0.80
C LEU A 70 10.49 6.70 -1.61
N THR A 71 10.78 5.82 -2.57
CA THR A 71 9.75 5.13 -3.35
C THR A 71 9.82 3.63 -3.08
N ILE A 72 8.69 3.04 -2.70
CA ILE A 72 8.52 1.60 -2.61
C ILE A 72 7.54 1.17 -3.70
N ARG A 73 8.01 0.33 -4.62
CA ARG A 73 7.22 -0.10 -5.78
C ARG A 73 7.17 -1.62 -5.85
N HIS A 74 5.98 -2.14 -6.12
CA HIS A 74 5.74 -3.55 -6.40
C HIS A 74 5.00 -3.69 -7.72
N ASP A 75 5.59 -4.47 -8.63
CA ASP A 75 5.02 -4.78 -9.94
C ASP A 75 4.79 -6.29 -10.05
N SER A 76 3.54 -6.70 -10.24
CA SER A 76 3.18 -8.07 -10.57
C SER A 76 2.91 -8.16 -12.06
N LEU A 77 3.82 -8.80 -12.80
CA LEU A 77 3.70 -8.99 -14.24
C LEU A 77 2.77 -10.16 -14.59
N ASP A 78 2.63 -11.12 -13.67
CA ASP A 78 1.72 -12.26 -13.76
C ASP A 78 1.40 -12.81 -12.35
N ARG A 79 0.55 -13.85 -12.29
CA ARG A 79 0.12 -14.46 -11.03
C ARG A 79 1.15 -15.42 -10.39
N ALA A 80 2.18 -15.84 -11.12
CA ALA A 80 3.24 -16.68 -10.56
C ALA A 80 4.03 -15.94 -9.47
N GLY A 81 4.04 -14.60 -9.48
CA GLY A 81 4.61 -13.76 -8.42
C GLY A 81 4.05 -14.03 -7.02
N PHE A 82 2.87 -14.64 -6.88
CA PHE A 82 2.30 -15.00 -5.57
C PHE A 82 2.87 -16.31 -5.00
N MET A 83 3.44 -17.19 -5.83
CA MET A 83 3.87 -18.53 -5.43
C MET A 83 4.98 -18.53 -4.35
N PRO A 84 5.98 -17.61 -4.36
CA PRO A 84 6.93 -17.51 -3.26
C PRO A 84 6.26 -17.31 -1.89
N GLY A 85 5.19 -16.50 -1.83
CA GLY A 85 4.44 -16.28 -0.60
C GLY A 85 3.67 -17.53 -0.13
N VAL A 86 3.10 -18.30 -1.07
CA VAL A 86 2.45 -19.58 -0.76
C VAL A 86 3.46 -20.58 -0.19
N LEU A 87 4.64 -20.70 -0.80
CA LEU A 87 5.70 -21.58 -0.32
C LEU A 87 6.22 -21.18 1.06
N LEU A 88 6.34 -19.87 1.34
CA LEU A 88 6.66 -19.36 2.67
C LEU A 88 5.61 -19.83 3.69
N GLY A 89 4.32 -19.65 3.38
CA GLY A 89 3.22 -20.11 4.24
C GLY A 89 3.29 -21.62 4.52
N ILE A 90 3.45 -22.45 3.49
CA ILE A 90 3.56 -23.92 3.63
C ILE A 90 4.75 -24.32 4.53
N ARG A 91 5.90 -23.67 4.37
CA ARG A 91 7.10 -23.99 5.16
C ARG A 91 7.01 -23.50 6.60
N SER A 92 6.31 -22.39 6.84
CA SER A 92 6.22 -21.76 8.16
C SER A 92 5.06 -22.26 9.02
N VAL A 93 3.96 -22.77 8.42
CA VAL A 93 2.73 -23.11 9.15
C VAL A 93 2.94 -24.18 10.22
N VAL A 94 3.83 -25.16 9.99
CA VAL A 94 4.12 -26.23 10.97
C VAL A 94 4.68 -25.68 12.29
N LYS A 95 5.33 -24.51 12.25
CA LYS A 95 5.90 -23.83 13.42
C LYS A 95 4.94 -22.82 14.07
N ASN A 96 3.79 -22.56 13.47
CA ASN A 96 2.85 -21.52 13.89
C ASN A 96 1.44 -22.13 14.08
N PRO A 97 1.22 -22.90 15.16
CA PRO A 97 -0.08 -23.53 15.40
C PRO A 97 -1.18 -22.49 15.68
N GLY A 98 -2.42 -22.83 15.35
CA GLY A 98 -3.56 -21.94 15.50
C GLY A 98 -3.77 -21.06 14.26
N LEU A 99 -4.39 -19.90 14.46
CA LEU A 99 -4.74 -18.97 13.38
C LEU A 99 -3.70 -17.85 13.27
N THR A 100 -3.06 -17.74 12.10
CA THR A 100 -2.25 -16.58 11.73
C THR A 100 -2.94 -15.83 10.59
N HIS A 101 -3.13 -14.52 10.75
CA HIS A 101 -3.69 -13.65 9.71
C HIS A 101 -2.63 -12.64 9.24
N GLY A 102 -2.23 -12.76 7.97
CA GLY A 102 -1.18 -11.96 7.35
C GLY A 102 0.13 -12.73 7.16
N LEU A 103 0.70 -12.66 5.95
CA LEU A 103 1.96 -13.33 5.61
C LEU A 103 3.17 -12.65 6.25
N ASP A 104 3.04 -11.38 6.65
CA ASP A 104 4.05 -10.61 7.39
C ASP A 104 4.44 -11.27 8.72
N LYS A 105 3.57 -12.10 9.30
CA LYS A 105 3.85 -12.83 10.54
C LYS A 105 4.80 -14.01 10.36
N PHE A 106 5.11 -14.39 9.13
CA PHE A 106 6.08 -15.43 8.81
C PHE A 106 7.41 -14.87 8.30
N MET A 107 7.57 -13.54 8.24
CA MET A 107 8.76 -12.84 7.78
C MET A 107 9.60 -12.30 8.94
#